data_AF-A0A938BUU5-F1
#
_entry.id   AF-A0A938BUU5-F1
#
_cell.length_a   1.000
_cell.length_b   1.000
_cell.length_c   1.000
_cell.angle_alpha   90.00
_cell.angle_beta   90.00
_cell.angle_gamma   90.00
#
_symmetry.space_group_name_H-M   'P 1'
#
loop_
_entity.id
_entity.type
_entity.pdbx_description
1 polymer ?
#
loop_
_entity_poly.entity_id
_entity_poly.type
_entity_poly.pdbx_seq_one_letter_code
_entity_poly.pdbx_strand_id
1 'polypeptide(L)'
;MEGLAELLQSLSDQSQRLVRRLAAYRDLLSDPVNNVHARAKAIAQLSGAIQAFPDSEVRQKLVEWHRNESAAIEQSRSEFRFEFGRQFVAGLEGSGMTVKGQLPLLRVGLFTVRVDFEAGSATIFWGPEIEKLKSGLALAPLELATTLRKWNERLRQKSVEPSKLAGRLHAAYRRFCGLEGLSEGTRVFLLDLLSELVLLMQPESFRLNPAQEKFVEYPRVRFSYDLFRLKQAGAFSVGEVQLKLHVANFDATTEKAKALWVPDSEEGDGTHYSYISFSK
;
A
#
# COMPACT_ATOMS: atom_id res chain seq x y z
N MET A 1 18.83 45.47 -34.99
CA MET A 1 17.54 44.89 -35.41
C MET A 1 17.46 43.42 -35.04
N GLU A 2 18.46 42.59 -35.37
CA GLU A 2 18.48 41.14 -35.05
C GLU A 2 18.31 40.85 -33.54
N GLY A 3 19.06 41.51 -32.65
CA GLY A 3 18.92 41.27 -31.21
C GLY A 3 17.58 41.71 -30.58
N LEU A 4 16.83 42.61 -31.23
CA LEU A 4 15.54 43.09 -30.72
C LEU A 4 14.40 42.12 -31.10
N ALA A 5 14.48 41.52 -32.29
CA ALA A 5 13.59 40.45 -32.71
C ALA A 5 13.78 39.19 -31.84
N GLU A 6 15.01 38.81 -31.53
CA GLU A 6 15.32 37.68 -30.64
C GLU A 6 14.81 37.91 -29.21
N LEU A 7 14.97 39.12 -28.66
CA LEU A 7 14.43 39.50 -27.36
C LEU A 7 12.90 39.40 -27.34
N LEU A 8 12.21 39.95 -28.35
CA LEU A 8 10.76 39.87 -28.48
C LEU A 8 10.25 38.43 -28.63
N GLN A 9 10.96 37.60 -29.39
CA GLN A 9 10.62 36.19 -29.56
C GLN A 9 10.76 35.43 -28.23
N SER A 10 11.86 35.65 -27.49
CA SER A 10 12.08 34.99 -26.20
C SER A 10 11.02 35.39 -25.16
N LEU A 11 10.61 36.66 -25.13
CA LEU A 11 9.55 37.19 -24.28
C LEU A 11 8.19 36.60 -24.63
N SER A 12 7.88 36.48 -25.92
CA SER A 12 6.65 35.84 -26.39
C SER A 12 6.57 34.39 -25.94
N ASP A 13 7.65 33.61 -26.12
CA ASP A 13 7.70 32.20 -25.74
C ASP A 13 7.56 32.00 -24.22
N GLN A 14 8.22 32.85 -23.41
CA GLN A 14 8.09 32.84 -21.95
C GLN A 14 6.66 33.17 -21.52
N SER A 15 6.04 34.18 -22.13
CA SER A 15 4.66 34.59 -21.84
C SER A 15 3.67 33.48 -22.17
N GLN A 16 3.80 32.84 -23.34
CA GLN A 16 2.93 31.72 -23.73
C GLN A 16 3.06 30.53 -22.76
N ARG A 17 4.29 30.20 -22.32
CA ARG A 17 4.51 29.15 -21.33
C ARG A 17 3.84 29.47 -19.99
N LEU A 18 3.96 30.71 -19.51
CA LEU A 18 3.30 31.16 -18.29
C LEU A 18 1.78 31.09 -18.41
N VAL A 19 1.20 31.60 -19.50
CA VAL A 19 -0.25 31.55 -19.75
C VAL A 19 -0.76 30.12 -19.75
N ARG A 20 -0.08 29.18 -20.41
CA ARG A 20 -0.48 27.76 -20.39
C ARG A 20 -0.46 27.16 -18.98
N ARG A 21 0.56 27.48 -18.18
CA ARG A 21 0.66 26.97 -16.79
C ARG A 21 -0.39 27.59 -15.87
N LEU A 22 -0.67 28.89 -16.03
CA LEU A 22 -1.74 29.56 -15.29
C LEU A 22 -3.13 29.04 -15.70
N ALA A 23 -3.35 28.73 -16.97
CA ALA A 23 -4.58 28.10 -17.44
C ALA A 23 -4.77 26.71 -16.81
N ALA A 24 -3.74 25.86 -16.82
CA ALA A 24 -3.79 24.55 -16.14
C ALA A 24 -3.97 24.69 -14.62
N TYR A 25 -3.39 25.73 -14.01
CA TYR A 25 -3.59 26.03 -12.59
C TYR A 25 -5.04 26.40 -12.28
N ARG A 26 -5.69 27.18 -13.17
CA ARG A 26 -7.08 27.58 -13.01
C ARG A 26 -8.03 26.38 -12.92
N ASP A 27 -7.75 25.31 -13.65
CA ASP A 27 -8.56 24.09 -13.59
C ASP A 27 -8.50 23.44 -12.21
N LEU A 28 -7.38 23.58 -11.47
CA LEU A 28 -7.25 23.07 -10.11
C LEU A 28 -8.07 23.87 -9.08
N LEU A 29 -8.49 25.09 -9.41
CA LEU A 29 -9.31 25.93 -8.54
C LEU A 29 -10.78 25.51 -8.52
N SER A 30 -11.20 24.54 -9.34
CA SER A 30 -12.57 23.99 -9.29
C SER A 30 -12.86 23.32 -7.94
N ASP A 31 -11.83 22.74 -7.32
CA ASP A 31 -11.89 22.14 -5.99
C ASP A 31 -10.58 22.44 -5.23
N PRO A 32 -10.48 23.64 -4.62
CA PRO A 32 -9.23 24.13 -4.06
C PRO A 32 -8.67 23.25 -2.93
N VAL A 33 -9.56 22.64 -2.14
CA VAL A 33 -9.19 21.84 -0.96
C VAL A 33 -8.72 20.45 -1.39
N ASN A 34 -9.46 19.74 -2.26
CA ASN A 34 -9.04 18.41 -2.68
C ASN A 34 -7.84 18.44 -3.64
N ASN A 35 -7.67 19.53 -4.42
CA ASN A 35 -6.53 19.70 -5.30
C ASN A 35 -5.32 20.36 -4.62
N VAL A 36 -5.29 20.51 -3.29
CA VAL A 36 -4.27 21.31 -2.60
C VAL A 36 -2.83 20.89 -2.90
N HIS A 37 -2.55 19.58 -2.99
CA HIS A 37 -1.20 19.09 -3.32
C HIS A 37 -0.82 19.34 -4.78
N ALA A 38 -1.77 19.20 -5.70
CA ALA A 38 -1.57 19.54 -7.11
C ALA A 38 -1.33 21.04 -7.28
N ARG A 39 -2.08 21.88 -6.56
CA ARG A 39 -1.92 23.34 -6.51
C ARG A 39 -0.54 23.72 -5.97
N ALA A 40 -0.12 23.14 -4.85
CA ALA A 40 1.20 23.37 -4.26
C ALA A 40 2.33 23.06 -5.25
N LYS A 41 2.26 21.90 -5.93
CA LYS A 41 3.24 21.51 -6.95
C LYS A 41 3.25 22.47 -8.14
N ALA A 42 2.08 22.89 -8.62
CA ALA A 42 1.97 23.82 -9.74
C ALA A 42 2.52 25.21 -9.38
N ILE A 43 2.27 25.71 -8.16
CA ILE A 43 2.82 26.98 -7.66
C ILE A 43 4.34 26.93 -7.49
N ALA A 44 4.89 25.81 -7.00
CA ALA A 44 6.34 25.60 -6.93
C ALA A 44 6.97 25.63 -8.34
N GLN A 45 6.33 25.01 -9.33
CA GLN A 45 6.80 25.03 -10.72
C GLN A 45 6.64 26.40 -11.39
N LEU A 46 5.63 27.18 -11.00
CA LEU A 46 5.41 28.54 -11.49
C LEU A 46 6.46 29.52 -10.93
N SER A 47 6.93 29.32 -9.70
CA SER A 47 7.93 30.20 -9.05
C SER A 47 9.15 30.46 -9.95
N GLY A 48 9.78 29.40 -10.48
CA GLY A 48 10.93 29.55 -11.36
C GLY A 48 10.62 30.27 -12.68
N ALA A 49 9.43 30.06 -13.23
CA ALA A 49 8.99 30.74 -14.46
C ALA A 49 8.69 32.23 -14.22
N ILE A 50 8.16 32.59 -13.05
CA ILE A 50 7.90 33.98 -12.65
C ILE A 50 9.23 34.72 -12.39
N GLN A 51 10.18 34.07 -11.72
CA GLN A 51 11.49 34.68 -11.42
C GLN A 51 12.31 34.96 -12.69
N ALA A 52 12.23 34.07 -13.69
CA ALA A 52 12.91 34.21 -14.98
C ALA A 52 12.24 35.24 -15.91
N PHE A 53 11.03 35.69 -15.59
CA PHE A 53 10.33 36.70 -16.37
C PHE A 53 10.96 38.09 -16.16
N PRO A 54 11.10 38.92 -17.21
CA PRO A 54 11.73 40.23 -17.07
C PRO A 54 11.02 41.15 -16.09
N ASP A 55 11.81 42.00 -15.42
CA ASP A 55 11.30 42.92 -14.42
C ASP A 55 10.33 43.90 -15.05
N SER A 56 9.08 43.83 -14.62
CA SER A 56 7.94 44.50 -15.24
C SER A 56 6.78 44.56 -14.25
N GLU A 57 5.81 45.45 -14.52
CA GLU A 57 4.56 45.49 -13.76
C GLU A 57 3.86 44.12 -13.75
N VAL A 58 3.93 43.40 -14.87
CA VAL A 58 3.37 42.04 -14.99
C VAL A 58 4.07 41.07 -14.03
N ARG A 59 5.40 41.11 -13.95
CA ARG A 59 6.16 40.30 -13.00
C ARG A 59 5.79 40.63 -11.55
N GLN A 60 5.67 41.91 -11.20
CA GLN A 60 5.28 42.33 -9.85
C GLN A 60 3.90 41.77 -9.48
N LYS A 61 2.92 41.87 -10.39
CA LYS A 61 1.59 41.27 -10.20
C LYS A 61 1.64 39.74 -10.06
N LEU A 62 2.47 39.06 -10.84
CA LEU A 62 2.65 37.61 -10.74
C LEU A 62 3.31 37.18 -9.41
N VAL A 63 4.28 37.94 -8.93
CA VAL A 63 4.93 37.70 -7.63
C VAL A 63 3.94 37.91 -6.48
N GLU A 64 3.15 38.99 -6.54
CA GLU A 64 2.10 39.24 -5.53
C GLU A 64 1.03 38.15 -5.54
N TRP A 65 0.55 37.75 -6.72
CA TRP A 65 -0.38 36.63 -6.87
C TRP A 65 0.21 35.33 -6.32
N HIS A 66 1.45 34.99 -6.68
CA HIS A 66 2.14 33.78 -6.20
C HIS A 66 2.24 33.75 -4.68
N ARG A 67 2.56 34.89 -4.05
CA ARG A 67 2.61 35.02 -2.59
C ARG A 67 1.24 34.79 -1.95
N ASN A 68 0.19 35.45 -2.47
CA ASN A 68 -1.16 35.32 -1.93
C ASN A 68 -1.70 33.89 -2.12
N GLU A 69 -1.45 33.29 -3.27
CA GLU A 69 -1.86 31.93 -3.59
C GLU A 69 -1.12 30.89 -2.73
N SER A 70 0.17 31.09 -2.47
CA SER A 70 0.95 30.24 -1.57
C SER A 70 0.36 30.27 -0.14
N ALA A 71 -0.04 31.45 0.35
CA ALA A 71 -0.72 31.56 1.65
C ALA A 71 -2.09 30.86 1.66
N ALA A 72 -2.87 31.00 0.59
CA ALA A 72 -4.16 30.31 0.46
C ALA A 72 -4.01 28.79 0.43
N ILE A 73 -2.95 28.27 -0.20
CA ILE A 73 -2.65 26.83 -0.23
C ILE A 73 -2.35 26.31 1.17
N GLU A 74 -1.60 27.03 2.00
CA GLU A 74 -1.33 26.62 3.38
C GLU A 74 -2.61 26.54 4.24
N GLN A 75 -3.55 27.47 4.02
CA GLN A 75 -4.88 27.37 4.62
C GLN A 75 -5.64 26.13 4.10
N SER A 76 -5.69 25.93 2.78
CA SER A 76 -6.34 24.75 2.19
C SER A 76 -5.71 23.43 2.66
N ARG A 77 -4.40 23.38 2.97
CA ARG A 77 -3.73 22.18 3.51
C ARG A 77 -4.25 21.81 4.88
N SER A 78 -4.48 22.81 5.72
CA SER A 78 -5.02 22.64 7.07
C SER A 78 -6.46 22.12 7.01
N GLU A 79 -7.28 22.72 6.13
CA GLU A 79 -8.65 22.28 5.86
C GLU A 79 -8.70 20.86 5.30
N PHE A 80 -7.86 20.56 4.30
CA PHE A 80 -7.76 19.22 3.71
C PHE A 80 -7.37 18.17 4.75
N ARG A 81 -6.40 18.45 5.63
CA ARG A 81 -5.99 17.52 6.70
C ARG A 81 -7.13 17.22 7.66
N PHE A 82 -7.94 18.22 8.00
CA PHE A 82 -9.12 18.05 8.85
C PHE A 82 -10.19 17.18 8.15
N GLU A 83 -10.47 17.47 6.88
CA GLU A 83 -11.47 16.78 6.08
C GLU A 83 -11.07 15.35 5.68
N PHE A 84 -9.77 15.10 5.53
CA PHE A 84 -9.24 13.82 5.10
C PHE A 84 -9.74 12.67 5.98
N GLY A 85 -9.61 12.80 7.30
CA GLY A 85 -10.02 11.76 8.24
C GLY A 85 -11.52 11.46 8.14
N ARG A 86 -12.34 12.51 8.05
CA ARG A 86 -13.80 12.40 7.93
C ARG A 86 -14.21 11.70 6.64
N GLN A 87 -13.68 12.15 5.50
CA GLN A 87 -13.98 11.55 4.20
C GLN A 87 -13.46 10.11 4.10
N PHE A 88 -12.30 9.82 4.66
CA PHE A 88 -11.71 8.49 4.64
C PHE A 88 -12.54 7.49 5.44
N VAL A 89 -13.01 7.88 6.63
CA VAL A 89 -13.93 7.07 7.44
C VAL A 89 -15.26 6.88 6.72
N ALA A 90 -15.84 7.94 6.16
CA ALA A 90 -17.09 7.87 5.39
C ALA A 90 -16.98 6.90 4.20
N GLY A 91 -15.85 6.89 3.49
CA GLY A 91 -15.61 5.95 2.38
C GLY A 91 -15.53 4.47 2.80
N LEU A 92 -15.27 4.21 4.09
CA LEU A 92 -15.18 2.87 4.67
C LEU A 92 -16.50 2.42 5.33
N GLU A 93 -17.49 3.29 5.45
CA GLU A 93 -18.80 2.93 6.02
C GLU A 93 -19.44 1.75 5.26
N GLY A 94 -20.08 0.85 6.02
CA GLY A 94 -20.70 -0.37 5.49
C GLY A 94 -19.71 -1.48 5.06
N SER A 95 -18.39 -1.26 5.11
CA SER A 95 -17.39 -2.28 4.75
C SER A 95 -17.09 -3.28 5.89
N GLY A 96 -17.53 -2.98 7.11
CA GLY A 96 -17.16 -3.72 8.32
C GLY A 96 -15.70 -3.52 8.77
N MET A 97 -14.96 -2.61 8.13
CA MET A 97 -13.59 -2.26 8.51
C MET A 97 -13.60 -1.13 9.55
N THR A 98 -12.96 -1.36 10.69
CA THR A 98 -12.82 -0.35 11.74
C THR A 98 -11.56 0.48 11.54
N VAL A 99 -11.68 1.80 11.72
CA VAL A 99 -10.55 2.73 11.66
C VAL A 99 -10.09 3.04 13.08
N LYS A 100 -8.79 2.88 13.36
CA LYS A 100 -8.14 3.18 14.64
C LYS A 100 -6.87 4.00 14.42
N GLY A 101 -6.39 4.65 15.47
CA GLY A 101 -5.16 5.45 15.43
C GLY A 101 -5.39 6.91 15.06
N GLN A 102 -4.31 7.61 14.71
CA GLN A 102 -4.32 9.04 14.44
C GLN A 102 -3.41 9.36 13.27
N LEU A 103 -3.80 10.35 12.46
CA LEU A 103 -2.94 10.84 11.37
C LEU A 103 -1.54 11.22 11.93
N PRO A 104 -0.46 10.87 11.23
CA PRO A 104 -0.43 10.35 9.86
C PRO A 104 -0.66 8.84 9.70
N LEU A 105 -0.87 8.08 10.78
CA LEU A 105 -0.94 6.62 10.76
C LEU A 105 -2.33 6.10 11.19
N LEU A 106 -3.10 5.62 10.22
CA LEU A 106 -4.42 5.05 10.45
C LEU A 106 -4.38 3.53 10.26
N ARG A 107 -4.84 2.78 11.26
CA ARG A 107 -5.09 1.34 11.14
C ARG A 107 -6.52 1.11 10.66
N VAL A 108 -6.70 0.24 9.68
CA VAL A 108 -7.99 -0.07 9.06
C VAL A 108 -8.14 -1.58 8.93
N GLY A 109 -8.72 -2.21 9.95
CA GLY A 109 -8.71 -3.66 10.11
C GLY A 109 -7.29 -4.23 10.00
N LEU A 110 -7.05 -5.12 9.03
CA LEU A 110 -5.76 -5.77 8.78
C LEU A 110 -4.73 -4.88 8.03
N PHE A 111 -5.07 -3.64 7.70
CA PHE A 111 -4.22 -2.74 6.94
C PHE A 111 -3.78 -1.52 7.75
N THR A 112 -2.68 -0.91 7.36
CA THR A 112 -2.25 0.40 7.87
C THR A 112 -2.07 1.38 6.72
N VAL A 113 -2.66 2.57 6.84
CA VAL A 113 -2.47 3.68 5.91
C VAL A 113 -1.57 4.71 6.58
N ARG A 114 -0.42 4.97 5.96
CA ARG A 114 0.47 6.05 6.33
C ARG A 114 0.34 7.18 5.34
N VAL A 115 -0.08 8.34 5.83
CA VAL A 115 -0.32 9.56 5.05
C VAL A 115 0.89 10.47 5.12
N ASP A 116 1.29 11.00 3.97
CA ASP A 116 2.28 12.06 3.83
C ASP A 116 1.60 13.29 3.20
N PHE A 117 1.19 14.23 4.06
CA PHE A 117 0.56 15.48 3.62
C PHE A 117 1.54 16.42 2.91
N GLU A 118 2.84 16.31 3.17
CA GLU A 118 3.83 17.15 2.48
C GLU A 118 4.01 16.67 1.04
N ALA A 119 4.18 15.36 0.85
CA ALA A 119 4.30 14.75 -0.47
C ALA A 119 2.95 14.61 -1.19
N GLY A 120 1.82 14.81 -0.50
CA GLY A 120 0.48 14.57 -1.05
C GLY A 120 0.26 13.11 -1.44
N SER A 121 0.83 12.18 -0.66
CA SER A 121 0.79 10.75 -0.98
C SER A 121 0.46 9.88 0.21
N ALA A 122 0.05 8.64 -0.06
CA ALA A 122 -0.18 7.62 0.95
C ALA A 122 0.57 6.32 0.63
N THR A 123 0.89 5.59 1.69
CA THR A 123 1.40 4.22 1.63
C THR A 123 0.47 3.30 2.39
N ILE A 124 0.09 2.18 1.80
CA ILE A 124 -0.71 1.15 2.45
C ILE A 124 0.19 -0.05 2.77
N PHE A 125 0.04 -0.55 3.99
CA PHE A 125 0.73 -1.71 4.51
C PHE A 125 -0.28 -2.80 4.92
N TRP A 126 0.19 -4.04 4.92
CA TRP A 126 -0.41 -5.17 5.62
C TRP A 126 0.11 -5.19 7.06
N GLY A 127 -0.80 -5.34 8.02
CA GLY A 127 -0.49 -5.25 9.45
C GLY A 127 0.04 -3.87 9.87
N PRO A 128 0.61 -3.76 11.08
CA PRO A 128 1.21 -2.53 11.59
C PRO A 128 2.55 -2.23 10.91
N GLU A 129 2.50 -1.75 9.67
CA GLU A 129 3.66 -1.44 8.81
C GLU A 129 4.57 -2.64 8.47
N ILE A 130 4.02 -3.87 8.43
CA ILE A 130 4.82 -5.09 8.20
C ILE A 130 5.21 -5.26 6.73
N GLU A 131 4.22 -5.41 5.85
CA GLU A 131 4.47 -5.55 4.40
C GLU A 131 3.88 -4.35 3.66
N LYS A 132 4.74 -3.64 2.93
CA LYS A 132 4.31 -2.52 2.09
C LYS A 132 3.57 -3.06 0.87
N LEU A 133 2.29 -2.75 0.74
CA LEU A 133 1.46 -3.20 -0.36
C LEU A 133 1.56 -2.25 -1.55
N LYS A 134 1.49 -0.94 -1.29
CA LYS A 134 1.62 0.09 -2.32
C LYS A 134 2.02 1.43 -1.71
N SER A 135 2.92 2.14 -2.37
CA SER A 135 3.35 3.50 -2.02
C SER A 135 3.08 4.47 -3.15
N GLY A 136 3.12 5.78 -2.84
CA GLY A 136 2.92 6.83 -3.83
C GLY A 136 1.49 6.90 -4.34
N LEU A 137 0.52 6.39 -3.56
CA LEU A 137 -0.89 6.60 -3.87
C LEU A 137 -1.22 8.08 -3.71
N ALA A 138 -2.00 8.64 -4.63
CA ALA A 138 -2.52 9.99 -4.47
C ALA A 138 -3.29 10.08 -3.14
N LEU A 139 -3.12 11.20 -2.44
CA LEU A 139 -3.81 11.43 -1.18
C LEU A 139 -5.28 11.83 -1.44
N ALA A 140 -6.08 10.85 -1.87
CA ALA A 140 -7.50 10.99 -2.16
C ALA A 140 -8.29 10.06 -1.21
N PRO A 141 -8.94 10.57 -0.14
CA PRO A 141 -9.48 9.75 0.94
C PRO A 141 -10.47 8.69 0.46
N LEU A 142 -11.41 9.05 -0.42
CA LEU A 142 -12.42 8.11 -0.94
C LEU A 142 -11.82 7.02 -1.84
N GLU A 143 -10.81 7.36 -2.63
CA GLU A 143 -10.11 6.39 -3.49
C GLU A 143 -9.26 5.41 -2.67
N LEU A 144 -8.62 5.91 -1.60
CA LEU A 144 -7.87 5.08 -0.65
C LEU A 144 -8.82 4.09 0.06
N ALA A 145 -9.97 4.56 0.54
CA ALA A 145 -10.99 3.72 1.15
C ALA A 145 -11.48 2.64 0.16
N THR A 146 -11.78 3.03 -1.08
CA THR A 146 -12.18 2.10 -2.15
C THR A 146 -11.10 1.05 -2.44
N THR A 147 -9.83 1.46 -2.45
CA THR A 147 -8.69 0.56 -2.66
C THR A 147 -8.59 -0.49 -1.56
N LEU A 148 -8.72 -0.07 -0.29
CA LEU A 148 -8.72 -0.98 0.86
C LEU A 148 -9.86 -1.98 0.81
N ARG A 149 -11.08 -1.54 0.48
CA ARG A 149 -12.25 -2.41 0.33
C ARG A 149 -12.01 -3.50 -0.71
N LYS A 150 -11.54 -3.11 -1.90
CA LYS A 150 -11.22 -4.05 -3.00
C LYS A 150 -10.17 -5.07 -2.58
N TRP A 151 -9.14 -4.66 -1.84
CA TRP A 151 -8.12 -5.57 -1.35
C TRP A 151 -8.65 -6.53 -0.30
N ASN A 152 -9.44 -6.04 0.66
CA ASN A 152 -10.08 -6.87 1.68
C ASN A 152 -11.02 -7.92 1.04
N GLU A 153 -11.85 -7.50 0.09
CA GLU A 153 -12.72 -8.41 -0.68
C GLU A 153 -11.93 -9.44 -1.46
N ARG A 154 -10.85 -9.04 -2.15
CA ARG A 154 -9.98 -9.97 -2.88
C ARG A 154 -9.30 -10.99 -1.97
N LEU A 155 -8.92 -10.60 -0.75
CA LEU A 155 -8.41 -11.53 0.25
C LEU A 155 -9.49 -12.55 0.66
N ARG A 156 -10.72 -12.10 0.90
CA ARG A 156 -11.83 -12.99 1.26
C ARG A 156 -12.22 -13.95 0.13
N GLN A 157 -12.40 -13.46 -1.09
CA GLN A 157 -12.89 -14.23 -2.24
C GLN A 157 -11.95 -15.37 -2.68
N LYS A 158 -10.64 -15.14 -2.64
CA LYS A 158 -9.64 -16.14 -3.05
C LYS A 158 -9.16 -17.04 -1.89
N SER A 159 -9.91 -17.09 -0.78
CA SER A 159 -9.53 -17.89 0.39
C SER A 159 -9.68 -19.37 0.19
N VAL A 160 -8.63 -20.08 0.59
CA VAL A 160 -8.66 -21.54 0.66
C VAL A 160 -9.42 -21.92 1.92
N GLU A 161 -10.33 -22.87 1.78
CA GLU A 161 -11.08 -23.43 2.90
C GLU A 161 -10.09 -23.99 3.96
N PRO A 162 -10.25 -23.67 5.26
CA PRO A 162 -9.23 -23.92 6.27
C PRO A 162 -8.72 -25.37 6.35
N SER A 163 -9.60 -26.36 6.26
CA SER A 163 -9.19 -27.77 6.34
C SER A 163 -8.39 -28.20 5.11
N LYS A 164 -8.74 -27.69 3.92
CA LYS A 164 -7.94 -27.89 2.71
C LYS A 164 -6.57 -27.23 2.81
N LEU A 165 -6.49 -26.04 3.40
CA LEU A 165 -5.20 -25.38 3.64
C LEU A 165 -4.33 -26.20 4.61
N ALA A 166 -4.89 -26.67 5.72
CA ALA A 166 -4.17 -27.51 6.68
C ALA A 166 -3.61 -28.77 6.01
N GLY A 167 -4.42 -29.46 5.21
CA GLY A 167 -3.97 -30.63 4.44
C GLY A 167 -2.86 -30.31 3.44
N ARG A 168 -2.94 -29.17 2.74
CA ARG A 168 -1.89 -28.71 1.82
C ARG A 168 -0.60 -28.33 2.54
N LEU A 169 -0.69 -27.68 3.70
CA LEU A 169 0.46 -27.36 4.54
C LEU A 169 1.15 -28.62 5.04
N HIS A 170 0.39 -29.61 5.48
CA HIS A 170 0.95 -30.89 5.90
C HIS A 170 1.63 -31.62 4.73
N ALA A 171 1.02 -31.62 3.54
CA ALA A 171 1.64 -32.21 2.35
C ALA A 171 2.93 -31.48 1.92
N ALA A 172 2.93 -30.14 1.96
CA ALA A 172 4.13 -29.33 1.71
C ALA A 172 5.22 -29.67 2.74
N TYR A 173 4.85 -29.84 4.01
CA TYR A 173 5.78 -30.10 5.10
C TYR A 173 6.45 -31.45 4.93
N ARG A 174 5.68 -32.50 4.61
CA ARG A 174 6.23 -33.84 4.37
C ARG A 174 7.16 -33.87 3.16
N ARG A 175 6.84 -33.14 2.09
CA ARG A 175 7.73 -33.00 0.92
C ARG A 175 9.03 -32.32 1.30
N PHE A 176 8.96 -31.20 2.01
CA PHE A 176 10.14 -30.47 2.48
C PHE A 176 11.03 -31.34 3.38
N CYS A 177 10.44 -32.01 4.37
CA CYS A 177 11.17 -32.93 5.24
C CYS A 177 11.83 -34.07 4.45
N GLY A 178 11.14 -34.64 3.47
CA GLY A 178 11.70 -35.70 2.61
C GLY A 178 12.88 -35.22 1.76
N LEU A 179 12.81 -34.01 1.22
CA LEU A 179 13.89 -33.41 0.43
C LEU A 179 15.13 -33.09 1.29
N GLU A 180 14.91 -32.59 2.50
CA GLU A 180 15.97 -32.19 3.44
C GLU A 180 16.45 -33.33 4.35
N GLY A 181 15.90 -34.55 4.22
CA GLY A 181 16.25 -35.70 5.07
C GLY A 181 15.86 -35.52 6.55
N LEU A 182 14.83 -34.72 6.83
CA LEU A 182 14.36 -34.42 8.19
C LEU A 182 13.25 -35.37 8.63
N SER A 183 13.25 -35.73 9.92
CA SER A 183 12.14 -36.47 10.54
C SER A 183 10.89 -35.62 10.70
N GLU A 184 9.70 -36.24 10.64
CA GLU A 184 8.43 -35.59 11.01
C GLU A 184 8.48 -35.11 12.47
N GLY A 185 7.87 -33.95 12.76
CA GLY A 185 7.96 -33.26 14.05
C GLY A 185 9.08 -32.22 14.12
N THR A 186 10.06 -32.27 13.22
CA THR A 186 11.11 -31.25 13.11
C THR A 186 10.50 -29.88 12.82
N ARG A 187 11.01 -28.84 13.49
CA ARG A 187 10.63 -27.45 13.21
C ARG A 187 11.30 -27.01 11.92
N VAL A 188 10.51 -26.50 10.98
CA VAL A 188 11.00 -25.95 9.71
C VAL A 188 10.57 -24.50 9.58
N PHE A 189 11.34 -23.67 8.87
CA PHE A 189 10.95 -22.28 8.66
C PHE A 189 9.66 -22.21 7.85
N LEU A 190 8.76 -21.34 8.30
CA LEU A 190 7.45 -21.17 7.68
C LEU A 190 7.56 -20.68 6.22
N LEU A 191 8.60 -19.90 5.92
CA LEU A 191 8.82 -19.30 4.61
C LEU A 191 9.53 -20.24 3.63
N ASP A 192 10.34 -21.17 4.12
CA ASP A 192 10.86 -22.26 3.29
C ASP A 192 9.70 -23.15 2.83
N LEU A 193 8.77 -23.44 3.74
CA LEU A 193 7.56 -24.20 3.45
C LEU A 193 6.63 -23.51 2.44
N LEU A 194 6.62 -22.16 2.40
CA LEU A 194 5.78 -21.41 1.47
C LEU A 194 6.09 -21.78 0.01
N SER A 195 7.36 -22.00 -0.33
CA SER A 195 7.76 -22.35 -1.70
C SER A 195 7.15 -23.69 -2.15
N GLU A 196 7.25 -24.73 -1.32
CA GLU A 196 6.62 -26.03 -1.56
C GLU A 196 5.09 -25.94 -1.62
N LEU A 197 4.49 -25.14 -0.74
CA LEU A 197 3.06 -24.90 -0.74
C LEU A 197 2.60 -24.27 -2.07
N VAL A 198 3.32 -23.26 -2.56
CA VAL A 198 3.00 -22.59 -3.83
C VAL A 198 3.01 -23.58 -4.98
N LEU A 199 4.01 -24.46 -5.07
CA LEU A 199 4.10 -25.48 -6.12
C LEU A 199 2.94 -26.47 -6.05
N LEU A 200 2.57 -26.92 -4.85
CA LEU A 200 1.41 -27.81 -4.66
C LEU A 200 0.08 -27.14 -5.01
N MET A 201 -0.04 -25.84 -4.82
CA MET A 201 -1.26 -25.07 -5.09
C MET A 201 -1.45 -24.73 -6.56
N GLN A 202 -0.43 -24.93 -7.41
CA GLN A 202 -0.55 -24.61 -8.84
C GLN A 202 -1.62 -25.47 -9.54
N PRO A 203 -2.38 -24.87 -10.47
CA PRO A 203 -3.41 -25.57 -11.23
C PRO A 203 -2.82 -26.63 -12.16
N GLU A 204 -3.65 -27.57 -12.60
CA GLU A 204 -3.23 -28.64 -13.53
C GLU A 204 -2.61 -28.08 -14.82
N SER A 205 -3.17 -26.97 -15.35
CA SER A 205 -2.63 -26.29 -16.53
C SER A 205 -1.16 -25.90 -16.38
N PHE A 206 -0.75 -25.44 -15.20
CA PHE A 206 0.64 -25.13 -14.88
C PHE A 206 1.49 -26.40 -14.72
N ARG A 207 0.93 -27.46 -14.12
CA ARG A 207 1.67 -28.73 -13.94
C ARG A 207 1.97 -29.43 -15.27
N LEU A 208 1.04 -29.35 -16.22
CA LEU A 208 1.23 -29.88 -17.58
C LEU A 208 2.20 -29.02 -18.40
N ASN A 209 2.25 -27.71 -18.15
CA ASN A 209 3.16 -26.79 -18.82
C ASN A 209 3.49 -25.61 -17.88
N PRO A 210 4.67 -25.60 -17.24
CA PRO A 210 5.05 -24.62 -16.22
C PRO A 210 5.48 -23.28 -16.84
N ALA A 211 4.55 -22.63 -17.56
CA ALA A 211 4.72 -21.32 -18.15
C ALA A 211 4.33 -20.19 -17.17
N GLN A 212 4.97 -19.03 -17.31
CA GLN A 212 4.73 -17.88 -16.44
C GLN A 212 3.25 -17.42 -16.48
N GLU A 213 2.61 -17.41 -17.65
CA GLU A 213 1.20 -17.00 -17.75
C GLU A 213 0.21 -17.97 -17.07
N LYS A 214 0.65 -19.18 -16.73
CA LYS A 214 -0.16 -20.20 -16.03
C LYS A 214 0.08 -20.22 -14.53
N PHE A 215 1.11 -19.51 -14.06
CA PHE A 215 1.47 -19.45 -12.65
C PHE A 215 0.41 -18.65 -11.88
N VAL A 216 -0.09 -19.24 -10.79
CA VAL A 216 -0.98 -18.57 -9.85
C VAL A 216 -0.16 -18.07 -8.67
N GLU A 217 -0.07 -16.75 -8.56
CA GLU A 217 0.65 -16.09 -7.46
C GLU A 217 0.02 -16.41 -6.09
N TYR A 218 0.89 -16.67 -5.12
CA TYR A 218 0.52 -16.86 -3.72
C TYR A 218 1.47 -16.08 -2.81
N PRO A 219 1.29 -14.75 -2.70
CA PRO A 219 2.24 -13.88 -2.00
C PRO A 219 2.20 -14.08 -0.48
N ARG A 220 3.24 -13.61 0.23
CA ARG A 220 3.36 -13.70 1.69
C ARG A 220 2.14 -13.16 2.45
N VAL A 221 1.57 -12.05 1.99
CA VAL A 221 0.37 -11.44 2.59
C VAL A 221 -0.85 -12.35 2.47
N ARG A 222 -0.97 -13.07 1.35
CA ARG A 222 -2.01 -14.09 1.15
C ARG A 222 -1.82 -15.23 2.15
N PHE A 223 -0.61 -15.74 2.25
CA PHE A 223 -0.29 -16.81 3.17
C PHE A 223 -0.55 -16.43 4.64
N SER A 224 -0.16 -15.21 5.03
CA SER A 224 -0.47 -14.62 6.33
C SER A 224 -1.98 -14.60 6.62
N TYR A 225 -2.78 -14.12 5.66
CA TYR A 225 -4.24 -14.10 5.80
C TYR A 225 -4.86 -15.50 5.89
N ASP A 226 -4.41 -16.44 5.06
CA ASP A 226 -4.94 -17.80 5.04
C ASP A 226 -4.56 -18.57 6.33
N LEU A 227 -3.37 -18.31 6.91
CA LEU A 227 -3.02 -18.81 8.25
C LEU A 227 -3.91 -18.20 9.34
N PHE A 228 -4.19 -16.90 9.30
CA PHE A 228 -5.13 -16.27 10.23
C PHE A 228 -6.51 -16.93 10.18
N ARG A 229 -7.02 -17.20 8.98
CA ARG A 229 -8.29 -17.92 8.77
C ARG A 229 -8.25 -19.34 9.33
N LEU A 230 -7.13 -20.05 9.16
CA LEU A 230 -6.91 -21.37 9.74
C LEU A 230 -6.93 -21.32 11.27
N LYS A 231 -6.29 -20.30 11.87
CA LYS A 231 -6.31 -20.08 13.33
C LYS A 231 -7.72 -19.83 13.84
N GLN A 232 -8.48 -18.94 13.18
CA GLN A 232 -9.86 -18.65 13.56
C GLN A 232 -10.77 -19.87 13.48
N ALA A 233 -10.57 -20.72 12.48
CA ALA A 233 -11.37 -21.93 12.30
C ALA A 233 -11.02 -23.06 13.29
N GLY A 234 -9.93 -22.93 14.05
CA GLY A 234 -9.41 -24.02 14.89
C GLY A 234 -8.95 -25.24 14.10
N ALA A 235 -8.74 -25.11 12.79
CA ALA A 235 -8.43 -26.21 11.88
C ALA A 235 -6.93 -26.56 11.88
N PHE A 236 -6.40 -26.90 13.06
CA PHE A 236 -5.00 -27.25 13.25
C PHE A 236 -4.71 -28.74 13.13
N SER A 237 -5.72 -29.59 12.94
CA SER A 237 -5.56 -31.02 12.81
C SER A 237 -5.72 -31.50 11.36
N VAL A 238 -4.86 -32.43 10.97
CA VAL A 238 -4.97 -33.21 9.73
C VAL A 238 -4.93 -34.69 10.14
N GLY A 239 -6.11 -35.29 10.34
CA GLY A 239 -6.21 -36.61 10.96
C GLY A 239 -5.72 -36.56 12.42
N GLU A 240 -4.77 -37.42 12.76
CA GLU A 240 -4.13 -37.48 14.08
C GLU A 240 -3.01 -36.45 14.28
N VAL A 241 -2.63 -35.72 13.23
CA VAL A 241 -1.46 -34.84 13.25
C VAL A 241 -1.88 -33.40 13.52
N GLN A 242 -1.22 -32.75 14.47
CA GLN A 242 -1.44 -31.38 14.89
C GLN A 242 -0.39 -30.43 14.32
N LEU A 243 -0.85 -29.32 13.73
CA LEU A 243 -0.06 -28.19 13.28
C LEU A 243 0.29 -27.30 14.48
N LYS A 244 1.58 -27.01 14.66
CA LYS A 244 2.07 -26.04 15.65
C LYS A 244 2.86 -24.95 14.95
N LEU A 245 2.49 -23.68 15.20
CA LEU A 245 3.25 -22.51 14.81
C LEU A 245 4.11 -22.03 15.99
N HIS A 246 5.37 -21.71 15.73
CA HIS A 246 6.31 -21.26 16.76
C HIS A 246 6.61 -19.78 16.58
N VAL A 247 6.41 -19.02 17.66
CA VAL A 247 6.60 -17.57 17.69
C VAL A 247 8.07 -17.23 17.40
N ALA A 248 8.27 -16.21 16.59
CA ALA A 248 9.59 -15.68 16.26
C ALA A 248 10.24 -15.05 17.50
N ASN A 249 11.54 -15.26 17.69
CA ASN A 249 12.31 -14.46 18.64
C ASN A 249 12.57 -13.06 18.06
N PHE A 250 13.00 -12.12 18.91
CA PHE A 250 13.22 -10.73 18.51
C PHE A 250 14.16 -10.59 17.30
N ASP A 251 15.25 -11.35 17.27
CA ASP A 251 16.19 -11.28 16.15
C ASP A 251 15.55 -11.72 14.83
N ALA A 252 14.73 -12.78 14.84
CA ALA A 252 14.05 -13.27 13.64
C ALA A 252 12.93 -12.34 13.14
N THR A 253 12.33 -11.48 13.99
CA THR A 253 11.31 -10.53 13.53
C THR A 253 11.88 -9.39 12.69
N THR A 254 13.18 -9.09 12.86
CA THR A 254 13.86 -8.08 12.04
C THR A 254 14.17 -8.56 10.62
N GLU A 255 14.21 -9.87 10.41
CA GLU A 255 14.51 -10.50 9.13
C GLU A 255 13.25 -11.01 8.44
N LYS A 256 12.82 -10.34 7.37
CA LYS A 256 11.64 -10.74 6.58
C LYS A 256 11.71 -12.19 6.08
N ALA A 257 12.90 -12.71 5.82
CA ALA A 257 13.10 -14.08 5.37
C ALA A 257 12.86 -15.13 6.47
N LYS A 258 12.85 -14.75 7.75
CA LYS A 258 12.78 -15.67 8.90
C LYS A 258 11.48 -15.58 9.70
N ALA A 259 10.64 -14.59 9.45
CA ALA A 259 9.38 -14.43 10.14
C ALA A 259 8.24 -14.02 9.18
N LEU A 260 7.04 -14.48 9.53
CA LEU A 260 5.78 -14.06 8.93
C LEU A 260 4.88 -13.52 10.04
N TRP A 261 4.42 -12.29 9.88
CA TRP A 261 3.36 -11.75 10.72
C TRP A 261 2.03 -12.39 10.32
N VAL A 262 1.28 -12.90 11.29
CA VAL A 262 -0.06 -13.46 11.10
C VAL A 262 -1.02 -12.72 12.03
N PRO A 263 -2.14 -12.17 11.52
CA PRO A 263 -3.13 -11.53 12.37
C PRO A 263 -3.65 -12.47 13.46
N ASP A 264 -3.98 -11.91 14.61
CA ASP A 264 -4.66 -12.57 15.72
C ASP A 264 -6.13 -12.14 15.81
N SER A 265 -6.46 -10.98 15.26
CA SER A 265 -7.82 -10.42 15.21
C SER A 265 -8.05 -9.68 13.88
N GLU A 266 -9.32 -9.44 13.55
CA GLU A 266 -9.71 -8.58 12.42
C GLU A 266 -9.30 -7.10 12.65
N GLU A 267 -8.89 -6.74 13.87
CA GLU A 267 -8.51 -5.38 14.25
C GLU A 267 -7.05 -5.02 13.90
N GLY A 268 -6.27 -5.98 13.39
CA GLY A 268 -4.92 -5.74 12.91
C GLY A 268 -3.81 -5.96 13.94
N ASP A 269 -4.13 -6.54 15.10
CA ASP A 269 -3.12 -7.12 16.00
C ASP A 269 -2.67 -8.48 15.43
N GLY A 270 -1.43 -8.89 15.75
CA GLY A 270 -0.92 -10.15 15.24
C GLY A 270 0.45 -10.51 15.79
N THR A 271 0.80 -11.77 15.57
CA THR A 271 2.01 -12.41 16.09
C THR A 271 2.94 -12.77 14.94
N HIS A 272 4.25 -12.59 15.16
CA HIS A 272 5.27 -13.07 14.23
C HIS A 272 5.57 -14.55 14.50
N TYR A 273 5.52 -15.37 13.47
CA TYR A 273 5.88 -16.79 13.52
C TYR A 273 7.09 -17.06 12.62
N SER A 274 8.02 -17.87 13.11
CA SER A 274 9.21 -18.28 12.35
C SER A 274 9.12 -19.71 11.85
N TYR A 275 8.59 -20.61 12.68
CA TYR A 275 8.60 -22.04 12.38
C TYR A 275 7.22 -22.66 12.40
N ILE A 276 7.12 -23.79 11.71
CA ILE A 276 5.98 -24.70 11.71
C ILE A 276 6.48 -26.14 11.94
N SER A 277 5.67 -26.93 12.62
CA SER A 277 5.90 -28.37 12.78
C SER A 277 4.57 -29.11 12.80
N PHE A 278 4.60 -30.37 12.38
CA PHE A 278 3.47 -31.29 12.47
C PHE A 278 3.87 -32.45 13.38
N SER A 279 3.13 -32.68 14.46
CA SER A 279 3.35 -33.80 15.38
C SER A 279 2.05 -34.52 15.67
N LYS A 280 2.11 -35.81 15.98
CA LYS A 280 1.00 -36.48 16.66
C LYS A 280 0.77 -35.86 18.05
#